data_AF-A0A519XPF4-F1
#
_entry.id   AF-A0A519XPF4-F1
#
_cell.length_a   1.000
_cell.length_b   1.000
_cell.length_c   1.000
_cell.angle_alpha   90.00
_cell.angle_beta   90.00
_cell.angle_gamma   90.00
#
_symmetry.space_group_name_H-M   'P 1'
#
loop_
_entity.id
_entity.type
_entity.pdbx_description
1 polymer ?
#
loop_
_entity_poly.entity_id
_entity_poly.type
_entity_poly.pdbx_seq_one_letter_code
_entity_poly.pdbx_strand_id
1 'polypeptide(L)'
;DLDTVPQPQPQPAQTYADVKIENEQHYQHWLATNVIEQKQAGFYGVYVKVTVGDIKTETARAFVDAVKPYVADEIRITQNQGLLLKFVRKEALPSLYVALNRIGFTALGFDSLADITTCPGTDTCNLGISNSMTLAEVLEDVIYHDFPELIYEKNINIKISGCMNSCGQHGLAEIGFHGSSVKAEGKVVPAVQVMLGGGTVGNGEGRVAERVIKVPSKRATSVLHYILNDFKANNEVEETFHQYYDRKGKDHFYQLLKPLADLTNLKTEEFVDWGHEETFVTAIGVGECAGVVIDLVATLLLEADEKFAWATASLNNGANADAIYHTYAAMVSAAKSLLLDKGVNSSTQVGVIKEFDNHYVATGDFDLGQSFSDLILQINKNEPSEAFAKAYYAQA
;
A
#
# COMPACT_ATOMS: atom_id res chain seq x y z
N ASP A 1 23.73 -1.59 20.57
CA ASP A 1 23.69 -0.13 20.47
C ASP A 1 22.31 0.38 20.92
N LEU A 2 21.90 0.05 22.15
CA LEU A 2 20.56 0.39 22.67
C LEU A 2 20.57 1.71 23.48
N ASP A 3 21.76 2.18 23.86
CA ASP A 3 21.95 3.31 24.78
C ASP A 3 22.47 4.58 24.08
N THR A 4 22.60 4.58 22.74
CA THR A 4 23.07 5.75 21.98
C THR A 4 22.00 6.82 21.78
N VAL A 5 20.72 6.45 21.88
CA VAL A 5 19.61 7.40 21.78
C VAL A 5 19.13 7.73 23.20
N PRO A 6 19.13 9.03 23.59
CA PRO A 6 18.57 9.46 24.87
C PRO A 6 17.14 8.94 25.02
N GLN A 7 16.87 8.26 26.13
CA GLN A 7 15.54 7.75 26.40
C GLN A 7 14.59 8.90 26.78
N PRO A 8 13.33 8.87 26.31
CA PRO A 8 12.33 9.87 26.66
C PRO A 8 12.17 9.95 28.18
N GLN A 9 12.10 11.15 28.72
CA GLN A 9 11.78 11.37 30.12
C GLN A 9 10.28 11.62 30.28
N PRO A 10 9.60 10.97 31.24
CA PRO A 10 8.22 11.31 31.57
C PRO A 10 8.10 12.78 31.96
N GLN A 11 6.94 13.38 31.68
CA GLN A 11 6.63 14.71 32.21
C GLN A 11 6.69 14.69 33.75
N PRO A 12 7.19 15.77 34.39
CA PRO A 12 7.09 15.92 35.84
C PRO A 12 5.66 15.73 36.33
N ALA A 13 5.51 15.27 37.57
CA ALA A 13 4.18 15.19 38.18
C ALA A 13 3.57 16.61 38.24
N GLN A 14 2.33 16.73 37.77
CA GLN A 14 1.60 17.98 37.74
C GLN A 14 0.12 17.73 37.99
N THR A 15 -0.61 18.77 38.39
CA THR A 15 -2.06 18.72 38.52
C THR A 15 -2.70 18.95 37.15
N TYR A 16 -3.56 18.01 36.73
CA TYR A 16 -4.35 18.16 35.51
C TYR A 16 -5.66 18.86 35.81
N ALA A 17 -6.18 19.61 34.85
CA ALA A 17 -7.47 20.28 35.00
C ALA A 17 -8.58 19.25 35.16
N ASP A 18 -9.56 19.56 36.01
CA ASP A 18 -10.80 18.78 36.06
C ASP A 18 -11.58 19.05 34.78
N VAL A 19 -11.81 18.01 33.97
CA VAL A 19 -12.45 18.12 32.66
C VAL A 19 -13.76 17.35 32.65
N LYS A 20 -14.78 17.96 32.04
CA LYS A 20 -16.06 17.28 31.80
C LYS A 20 -15.94 16.39 30.57
N ILE A 21 -16.19 15.10 30.75
CA ILE A 21 -16.34 14.14 29.66
C ILE A 21 -17.80 14.20 29.18
N GLU A 22 -18.01 14.63 27.93
CA GLU A 22 -19.36 14.79 27.38
C GLU A 22 -20.05 13.44 27.09
N ASN A 23 -19.28 12.47 26.61
CA ASN A 23 -19.75 11.12 26.32
C ASN A 23 -18.91 10.11 27.12
N GLU A 24 -19.39 9.78 28.32
CA GLU A 24 -18.71 8.86 29.23
C GLU A 24 -18.60 7.45 28.64
N GLN A 25 -19.63 6.98 27.92
CA GLN A 25 -19.62 5.66 27.30
C GLN A 25 -18.50 5.55 26.26
N HIS A 26 -18.36 6.55 25.38
CA HIS A 26 -17.28 6.57 24.40
C HIS A 26 -15.91 6.62 25.06
N TYR A 27 -15.74 7.39 26.14
CA TYR A 27 -14.49 7.41 26.90
C TYR A 27 -14.14 6.03 27.49
N GLN A 28 -15.11 5.30 28.04
CA GLN A 28 -14.86 3.95 28.57
C GLN A 28 -14.48 2.97 27.45
N HIS A 29 -15.11 3.04 26.27
CA HIS A 29 -14.71 2.24 25.12
C HIS A 29 -13.32 2.60 24.60
N TRP A 30 -12.97 3.90 24.61
CA TRP A 30 -11.64 4.38 24.22
C TRP A 30 -10.58 3.88 25.20
N LEU A 31 -10.82 3.94 26.52
CA LEU A 31 -9.93 3.35 27.51
C LEU A 31 -9.71 1.85 27.24
N ALA A 32 -10.77 1.11 26.94
CA ALA A 32 -10.69 -0.34 26.72
C ALA A 32 -9.97 -0.73 25.43
N THR A 33 -10.08 0.08 24.36
CA THR A 33 -9.56 -0.29 23.03
C THR A 33 -8.22 0.36 22.71
N ASN A 34 -7.95 1.57 23.23
CA ASN A 34 -6.80 2.39 22.88
C ASN A 34 -5.77 2.56 24.00
N VAL A 35 -6.09 2.22 25.26
CA VAL A 35 -5.19 2.49 26.40
C VAL A 35 -4.71 1.19 27.03
N ILE A 36 -3.40 1.11 27.29
CA ILE A 36 -2.78 -0.02 28.00
C ILE A 36 -1.89 0.49 29.13
N GLU A 37 -1.85 -0.23 30.25
CA GLU A 37 -0.87 0.06 31.31
C GLU A 37 0.55 -0.32 30.83
N GLN A 38 1.53 0.54 31.10
CA GLN A 38 2.92 0.25 30.80
C GLN A 38 3.52 -0.67 31.86
N LYS A 39 4.69 -1.25 31.55
CA LYS A 39 5.49 -1.99 32.55
C LYS A 39 5.90 -1.09 33.72
N GLN A 40 6.06 0.21 33.48
CA GLN A 40 6.29 1.22 34.50
C GLN A 40 4.96 1.56 35.18
N ALA A 41 4.80 1.14 36.43
CA ALA A 41 3.58 1.33 37.20
C ALA A 41 3.13 2.80 37.22
N GLY A 42 1.83 3.03 37.02
CA GLY A 42 1.22 4.36 37.00
C GLY A 42 1.34 5.12 35.68
N PHE A 43 2.04 4.56 34.70
CA PHE A 43 2.09 5.08 33.33
C PHE A 43 1.30 4.21 32.36
N TYR A 44 0.76 4.86 31.33
CA TYR A 44 -0.08 4.27 30.30
C TYR A 44 0.49 4.57 28.92
N GLY A 45 0.37 3.59 28.02
CA GLY A 45 0.49 3.76 26.59
C GLY A 45 -0.88 4.09 26.02
N VAL A 46 -0.96 5.14 25.19
CA VAL A 46 -2.19 5.53 24.52
C VAL A 46 -1.97 5.41 23.03
N TYR A 47 -2.70 4.50 22.41
CA TYR A 47 -2.70 4.30 20.98
C TYR A 47 -3.72 5.22 20.32
N VAL A 48 -3.30 5.90 19.26
CA VAL A 48 -4.14 6.78 18.47
C VAL A 48 -4.27 6.14 17.09
N LYS A 49 -5.50 5.76 16.74
CA LYS A 49 -5.86 5.33 15.39
C LYS A 49 -5.81 6.56 14.48
N VAL A 50 -5.11 6.41 13.36
CA VAL A 50 -5.02 7.41 12.29
C VAL A 50 -5.65 6.77 11.06
N THR A 51 -6.84 7.23 10.69
CA THR A 51 -7.55 6.70 9.52
C THR A 51 -6.64 6.78 8.28
N VAL A 52 -6.45 5.63 7.63
CA VAL A 52 -5.57 5.41 6.46
C VAL A 52 -4.11 5.89 6.62
N GLY A 53 -3.66 6.20 7.84
CA GLY A 53 -2.32 6.70 8.11
C GLY A 53 -2.02 8.11 7.58
N ASP A 54 -3.03 8.88 7.15
CA ASP A 54 -2.85 10.22 6.61
C ASP A 54 -3.14 11.32 7.65
N ILE A 55 -2.23 12.29 7.79
CA ILE A 55 -2.37 13.43 8.69
C ILE A 55 -1.88 14.69 7.98
N LYS A 56 -2.80 15.62 7.71
CA LYS A 56 -2.48 16.94 7.16
C LYS A 56 -1.58 17.74 8.11
N THR A 57 -0.72 18.58 7.56
CA THR A 57 0.28 19.35 8.33
C THR A 57 -0.34 20.20 9.45
N GLU A 58 -1.46 20.86 9.21
CA GLU A 58 -2.17 21.65 10.23
C GLU A 58 -2.68 20.78 11.38
N THR A 59 -3.27 19.62 11.04
CA THR A 59 -3.77 18.62 11.98
C THR A 59 -2.63 18.02 12.80
N ALA A 60 -1.48 17.71 12.17
CA ALA A 60 -0.30 17.19 12.86
C ALA A 60 0.24 18.19 13.89
N ARG A 61 0.27 19.49 13.57
CA ARG A 61 0.69 20.54 14.52
C ARG A 61 -0.27 20.64 15.69
N ALA A 62 -1.58 20.67 15.41
CA ALA A 62 -2.61 20.67 16.44
C ALA A 62 -2.57 19.42 17.33
N PHE A 63 -2.26 18.25 16.75
CA PHE A 63 -2.06 17.01 17.48
C PHE A 63 -0.89 17.11 18.46
N VAL A 64 0.27 17.61 18.01
CA VAL A 64 1.44 17.80 18.89
C VAL A 64 1.10 18.73 20.05
N ASP A 65 0.45 19.87 19.77
CA ASP A 65 0.05 20.81 20.82
C ASP A 65 -0.94 20.18 21.82
N ALA A 66 -1.85 19.32 21.34
CA ALA A 66 -2.83 18.62 22.16
C ALA A 66 -2.19 17.57 23.08
N VAL A 67 -1.15 16.85 22.64
CA VAL A 67 -0.57 15.74 23.42
C VAL A 67 0.59 16.16 24.31
N LYS A 68 1.36 17.18 23.91
CA LYS A 68 2.60 17.63 24.57
C LYS A 68 2.52 17.79 26.10
N PRO A 69 1.42 18.27 26.71
CA PRO A 69 1.32 18.39 28.17
C PRO A 69 1.22 17.05 28.90
N TYR A 70 0.87 15.96 28.20
CA TYR A 70 0.44 14.69 28.82
C TYR A 70 1.39 13.53 28.55
N VAL A 71 2.26 13.65 27.54
CA VAL A 71 3.11 12.56 27.03
C VAL A 71 4.58 12.93 27.17
N ALA A 72 5.47 11.93 27.19
CA ALA A 72 6.89 12.20 27.01
C ALA A 72 7.18 12.73 25.61
N ASP A 73 8.31 13.40 25.40
CA ASP A 73 8.71 14.00 24.11
C ASP A 73 9.14 12.95 23.05
N GLU A 74 8.31 11.93 22.85
CA GLU A 74 8.45 10.86 21.87
C GLU A 74 7.07 10.35 21.44
N ILE A 75 6.90 10.16 20.14
CA ILE A 75 5.75 9.46 19.54
C ILE A 75 6.31 8.31 18.71
N ARG A 76 5.70 7.13 18.80
CA ARG A 76 6.04 5.99 17.93
C ARG A 76 4.97 5.80 16.87
N ILE A 77 5.39 5.49 15.65
CA ILE A 77 4.47 5.08 14.58
C ILE A 77 4.37 3.56 14.62
N THR A 78 3.16 3.04 14.54
CA THR A 78 2.87 1.60 14.64
C THR A 78 2.75 0.97 13.25
N GLN A 79 2.79 -0.37 13.18
CA GLN A 79 2.74 -1.09 11.88
C GLN A 79 1.39 -0.95 11.17
N ASN A 80 0.31 -0.79 11.92
CA ASN A 80 -1.03 -0.44 11.47
C ASN A 80 -1.24 1.07 11.26
N GLN A 81 -0.15 1.83 11.04
CA GLN A 81 -0.19 3.25 10.62
C GLN A 81 -0.72 4.26 11.65
N GLY A 82 -0.97 3.83 12.88
CA GLY A 82 -1.32 4.71 13.98
C GLY A 82 -0.13 5.21 14.79
N LEU A 83 -0.42 5.80 15.95
CA LEU A 83 0.56 6.39 16.84
C LEU A 83 0.48 5.78 18.24
N LEU A 84 1.63 5.64 18.91
CA LEU A 84 1.71 5.28 20.32
C LEU A 84 2.33 6.45 21.11
N LEU A 85 1.54 6.98 22.03
CA LEU A 85 1.93 7.96 23.03
C LEU A 85 2.37 7.22 24.29
N LYS A 86 3.51 7.60 24.87
CA LYS A 86 4.08 6.93 26.05
C LYS A 86 4.14 7.85 27.26
N PHE A 87 4.19 7.23 28.45
CA PHE A 87 4.35 7.88 29.74
C PHE A 87 3.20 8.81 30.12
N VAL A 88 1.99 8.44 29.71
CA VAL A 88 0.77 9.14 30.15
C VAL A 88 0.45 8.72 31.58
N ARG A 89 0.27 9.67 32.48
CA ARG A 89 -0.16 9.36 33.87
C ARG A 89 -1.63 9.01 33.90
N LYS A 90 -2.07 8.16 34.84
CA LYS A 90 -3.47 7.75 34.97
C LYS A 90 -4.42 8.95 35.06
N GLU A 91 -4.06 9.91 35.91
CA GLU A 91 -4.79 11.14 36.17
C GLU A 91 -4.85 12.09 34.96
N ALA A 92 -3.98 11.90 33.97
CA ALA A 92 -3.96 12.69 32.74
C ALA A 92 -4.94 12.18 31.67
N LEU A 93 -5.37 10.92 31.77
CA LEU A 93 -6.17 10.25 30.72
C LEU A 93 -7.46 11.02 30.35
N PRO A 94 -8.27 11.54 31.31
CA PRO A 94 -9.44 12.33 30.96
C PRO A 94 -9.10 13.61 30.17
N SER A 95 -8.06 14.33 30.60
CA SER A 95 -7.62 15.58 29.95
C SER A 95 -7.06 15.32 28.55
N LEU A 96 -6.25 14.26 28.39
CA LEU A 96 -5.72 13.83 27.11
C LEU A 96 -6.85 13.40 26.16
N TYR A 97 -7.81 12.60 26.63
CA TYR A 97 -8.97 12.21 25.84
C TYR A 97 -9.75 13.42 25.34
N VAL A 98 -10.05 14.40 26.21
CA VAL A 98 -10.76 15.63 25.79
C VAL A 98 -9.94 16.42 24.78
N ALA A 99 -8.62 16.52 24.95
CA ALA A 99 -7.75 17.20 24.00
C ALA A 99 -7.74 16.52 22.62
N LEU A 100 -7.62 15.19 22.58
CA LEU A 100 -7.68 14.39 21.35
C LEU A 100 -9.06 14.41 20.70
N ASN A 101 -10.14 14.34 21.48
CA ASN A 101 -11.51 14.33 20.96
C ASN A 101 -11.85 15.64 20.23
N ARG A 102 -11.34 16.78 20.72
CA ARG A 102 -11.52 18.10 20.06
C ARG A 102 -10.93 18.17 18.66
N ILE A 103 -9.94 17.33 18.37
CA ILE A 103 -9.27 17.27 17.06
C ILE A 103 -9.58 15.98 16.30
N GLY A 104 -10.53 15.16 16.78
CA GLY A 104 -10.99 13.95 16.10
C GLY A 104 -10.11 12.70 16.24
N PHE A 105 -9.18 12.66 17.22
CA PHE A 105 -8.21 11.56 17.38
C PHE A 105 -8.58 10.57 18.50
N THR A 106 -9.87 10.30 18.67
CA THR A 106 -10.38 9.35 19.67
C THR A 106 -11.14 8.19 19.05
N ALA A 107 -10.92 7.90 17.76
CA ALA A 107 -11.48 6.72 17.10
C ALA A 107 -11.15 5.44 17.89
N LEU A 108 -12.18 4.61 18.07
CA LEU A 108 -12.16 3.40 18.87
C LEU A 108 -11.56 2.23 18.08
N GLY A 109 -11.05 1.22 18.79
CA GLY A 109 -10.66 -0.05 18.18
C GLY A 109 -9.28 -0.04 17.53
N PHE A 110 -8.30 0.65 18.12
CA PHE A 110 -6.91 0.54 17.67
C PHE A 110 -6.44 -0.92 17.66
N ASP A 111 -5.81 -1.33 16.55
CA ASP A 111 -5.31 -2.69 16.29
C ASP A 111 -6.41 -3.76 16.39
N SER A 112 -7.65 -3.37 16.10
CA SER A 112 -8.79 -4.27 15.96
C SER A 112 -9.15 -4.52 14.50
N LEU A 113 -10.15 -5.34 14.26
CA LEU A 113 -10.78 -5.53 12.95
C LEU A 113 -11.24 -4.21 12.33
N ALA A 114 -11.61 -3.21 13.15
CA ALA A 114 -11.98 -1.86 12.72
C ALA A 114 -10.79 -0.95 12.38
N ASP A 115 -9.54 -1.44 12.46
CA ASP A 115 -8.33 -0.66 12.18
C ASP A 115 -7.61 -1.18 10.93
N ILE A 116 -8.08 -0.73 9.77
CA ILE A 116 -7.71 -1.29 8.48
C ILE A 116 -6.43 -0.62 7.97
N THR A 117 -5.38 -1.44 7.78
CA THR A 117 -4.12 -0.96 7.18
C THR A 117 -4.25 -0.90 5.67
N THR A 118 -3.78 0.17 5.05
CA THR A 118 -3.89 0.36 3.60
C THR A 118 -2.63 0.93 2.98
N CYS A 119 -2.38 0.67 1.69
CA CYS A 119 -1.40 1.45 0.95
C CYS A 119 -2.07 2.65 0.26
N PRO A 120 -1.29 3.58 -0.32
CA PRO A 120 -1.89 4.75 -0.94
C PRO A 120 -2.76 4.51 -2.17
N GLY A 121 -2.69 3.33 -2.80
CA GLY A 121 -3.52 3.01 -3.97
C GLY A 121 -3.48 4.09 -5.06
N THR A 122 -4.59 4.30 -5.76
CA THR A 122 -4.68 5.33 -6.81
C THR A 122 -4.71 6.76 -6.28
N ASP A 123 -4.68 7.01 -4.97
CA ASP A 123 -4.61 8.37 -4.42
C ASP A 123 -3.28 9.05 -4.77
N THR A 124 -2.16 8.32 -4.65
CA THR A 124 -0.83 8.87 -4.97
C THR A 124 0.11 7.89 -5.68
N CYS A 125 -0.23 6.60 -5.79
CA CYS A 125 0.65 5.59 -6.37
C CYS A 125 0.39 5.38 -7.87
N ASN A 126 1.43 5.56 -8.69
CA ASN A 126 1.39 5.28 -10.13
C ASN A 126 1.16 3.80 -10.46
N LEU A 127 1.41 2.89 -9.51
CA LEU A 127 1.16 1.45 -9.64
C LEU A 127 -0.20 1.04 -9.08
N GLY A 128 -0.96 1.98 -8.50
CA GLY A 128 -2.30 1.72 -7.98
C GLY A 128 -3.25 1.27 -9.08
N ILE A 129 -3.95 0.15 -8.85
CA ILE A 129 -5.04 -0.32 -9.70
C ILE A 129 -6.37 0.14 -9.14
N SER A 130 -6.52 0.18 -7.81
CA SER A 130 -7.72 0.69 -7.13
C SER A 130 -7.38 1.67 -6.00
N ASN A 131 -8.34 2.48 -5.60
CA ASN A 131 -8.26 3.35 -4.43
C ASN A 131 -8.40 2.50 -3.16
N SER A 132 -7.28 2.21 -2.51
CA SER A 132 -7.27 1.41 -1.29
C SER A 132 -7.51 2.22 -0.02
N MET A 133 -7.27 3.54 -0.02
CA MET A 133 -7.56 4.38 1.15
C MET A 133 -9.08 4.51 1.35
N THR A 134 -9.81 4.94 0.33
CA THR A 134 -11.27 5.09 0.40
C THR A 134 -11.95 3.75 0.65
N LEU A 135 -11.44 2.65 0.07
CA LEU A 135 -11.98 1.33 0.36
C LEU A 135 -11.79 0.95 1.85
N ALA A 136 -10.65 1.29 2.45
CA ALA A 136 -10.43 1.04 3.88
C ALA A 136 -11.43 1.81 4.74
N GLU A 137 -11.64 3.11 4.47
CA GLU A 137 -12.64 3.94 5.17
C GLU A 137 -14.04 3.35 5.07
N VAL A 138 -14.45 2.94 3.86
CA VAL A 138 -15.78 2.33 3.63
C VAL A 138 -15.93 1.01 4.39
N LEU A 139 -14.89 0.18 4.48
CA LEU A 139 -14.96 -1.07 5.24
C LEU A 139 -14.91 -0.83 6.76
N GLU A 140 -14.19 0.19 7.23
CA GLU A 140 -14.23 0.64 8.63
C GLU A 140 -15.64 1.10 9.01
N ASP A 141 -16.30 1.89 8.16
CA ASP A 141 -17.68 2.33 8.37
C ASP A 141 -18.66 1.15 8.47
N VAL A 142 -18.47 0.09 7.67
CA VAL A 142 -19.26 -1.14 7.78
C VAL A 142 -19.08 -1.77 9.17
N ILE A 143 -17.86 -1.80 9.69
CA ILE A 143 -17.59 -2.41 11.00
C ILE A 143 -18.20 -1.56 12.12
N TYR A 144 -17.99 -0.25 12.10
CA TYR A 144 -18.53 0.64 13.13
C TYR A 144 -20.06 0.64 13.19
N HIS A 145 -20.75 0.49 12.04
CA HIS A 145 -22.21 0.52 12.00
C HIS A 145 -22.87 -0.85 12.10
N ASP A 146 -22.35 -1.85 11.39
CA ASP A 146 -23.01 -3.16 11.25
C ASP A 146 -22.46 -4.21 12.21
N PHE A 147 -21.22 -4.03 12.70
CA PHE A 147 -20.54 -4.95 13.63
C PHE A 147 -19.83 -4.21 14.79
N PRO A 148 -20.52 -3.32 15.52
CA PRO A 148 -19.89 -2.48 16.55
C PRO A 148 -19.23 -3.29 17.68
N GLU A 149 -19.59 -4.55 17.87
CA GLU A 149 -18.92 -5.45 18.82
C GLU A 149 -17.49 -5.85 18.40
N LEU A 150 -17.16 -5.76 17.10
CA LEU A 150 -15.87 -6.17 16.56
C LEU A 150 -14.77 -5.12 16.72
N ILE A 151 -15.07 -3.94 17.28
CA ILE A 151 -14.04 -2.94 17.66
C ILE A 151 -13.10 -3.46 18.76
N TYR A 152 -13.42 -4.59 19.39
CA TYR A 152 -12.60 -5.29 20.39
C TYR A 152 -11.84 -6.49 19.82
N GLU A 153 -12.15 -6.91 18.60
CA GLU A 153 -11.54 -8.10 18.00
C GLU A 153 -10.16 -7.76 17.45
N LYS A 154 -9.09 -8.23 18.10
CA LYS A 154 -7.69 -7.93 17.74
C LYS A 154 -6.98 -9.07 17.02
N ASN A 155 -7.65 -10.21 16.82
CA ASN A 155 -7.07 -11.39 16.19
C ASN A 155 -7.45 -11.53 14.71
N ILE A 156 -8.25 -10.60 14.19
CA ILE A 156 -8.65 -10.58 12.78
C ILE A 156 -8.31 -9.22 12.22
N ASN A 157 -7.25 -9.16 11.42
CA ASN A 157 -6.81 -7.94 10.77
C ASN A 157 -7.33 -7.88 9.35
N ILE A 158 -7.72 -6.68 8.94
CA ILE A 158 -8.01 -6.38 7.53
C ILE A 158 -6.88 -5.52 6.98
N LYS A 159 -6.31 -5.95 5.85
CA LYS A 159 -5.25 -5.19 5.17
C LYS A 159 -5.51 -5.08 3.68
N ILE A 160 -5.31 -3.88 3.15
CA ILE A 160 -5.68 -3.54 1.77
C ILE A 160 -4.47 -3.01 1.02
N SER A 161 -4.34 -3.35 -0.26
CA SER A 161 -3.38 -2.69 -1.15
C SER A 161 -4.03 -2.35 -2.48
N GLY A 162 -3.78 -1.17 -3.03
CA GLY A 162 -4.32 -0.79 -4.34
C GLY A 162 -3.80 -1.63 -5.52
N CYS A 163 -2.79 -2.48 -5.32
CA CYS A 163 -2.28 -3.42 -6.32
C CYS A 163 -1.66 -4.68 -5.66
N MET A 164 -1.24 -5.63 -6.49
CA MET A 164 -0.64 -6.91 -6.06
C MET A 164 0.73 -6.80 -5.37
N ASN A 165 1.38 -5.63 -5.38
CA ASN A 165 2.69 -5.45 -4.76
C ASN A 165 2.67 -5.50 -3.22
N SER A 166 1.48 -5.49 -2.62
CA SER A 166 1.31 -5.73 -1.18
C SER A 166 2.02 -4.71 -0.27
N CYS A 167 2.14 -3.45 -0.70
CA CYS A 167 2.69 -2.36 0.12
C CYS A 167 1.89 -2.19 1.44
N GLY A 168 0.59 -2.53 1.47
CA GLY A 168 -0.25 -2.56 2.69
C GLY A 168 -0.32 -3.92 3.38
N GLN A 169 0.49 -4.91 2.96
CA GLN A 169 0.58 -6.26 3.55
C GLN A 169 -0.72 -7.10 3.53
N HIS A 170 -1.55 -6.95 2.49
CA HIS A 170 -2.80 -7.72 2.34
C HIS A 170 -2.58 -9.25 2.36
N GLY A 171 -1.40 -9.74 1.95
CA GLY A 171 -1.06 -11.16 2.01
C GLY A 171 -0.75 -11.69 3.41
N LEU A 172 -0.54 -10.82 4.40
CA LEU A 172 -0.23 -11.16 5.80
C LEU A 172 -1.37 -10.73 6.74
N ALA A 173 -2.61 -10.91 6.30
CA ALA A 173 -3.80 -10.60 7.06
C ALA A 173 -4.81 -11.74 6.98
N GLU A 174 -5.64 -11.87 8.02
CA GLU A 174 -6.73 -12.83 8.06
C GLU A 174 -7.72 -12.55 6.91
N ILE A 175 -7.98 -11.26 6.65
CA ILE A 175 -8.78 -10.78 5.53
C ILE A 175 -7.97 -9.75 4.74
N GLY A 176 -7.51 -10.15 3.55
CA GLY A 176 -6.73 -9.33 2.64
C GLY A 176 -7.51 -8.90 1.42
N PHE A 177 -7.32 -7.65 0.98
CA PHE A 177 -7.81 -7.17 -0.30
C PHE A 177 -6.67 -6.58 -1.13
N HIS A 178 -6.63 -6.87 -2.43
CA HIS A 178 -5.81 -6.08 -3.33
C HIS A 178 -6.53 -5.64 -4.60
N GLY A 179 -6.19 -4.45 -5.08
CA GLY A 179 -6.75 -3.89 -6.31
C GLY A 179 -6.50 -4.78 -7.52
N SER A 180 -7.52 -4.89 -8.36
CA SER A 180 -7.53 -5.65 -9.58
C SER A 180 -8.57 -5.07 -10.54
N SER A 181 -8.75 -5.73 -11.68
CA SER A 181 -9.78 -5.38 -12.65
C SER A 181 -10.33 -6.64 -13.29
N VAL A 182 -11.60 -6.58 -13.71
CA VAL A 182 -12.25 -7.60 -14.53
C VAL A 182 -12.80 -6.98 -15.80
N LYS A 183 -13.00 -7.78 -16.85
CA LYS A 183 -13.61 -7.33 -18.10
C LYS A 183 -15.05 -7.80 -18.15
N ALA A 184 -15.97 -6.87 -18.37
CA ALA A 184 -17.40 -7.15 -18.54
C ALA A 184 -17.98 -6.20 -19.60
N GLU A 185 -18.83 -6.72 -20.49
CA GLU A 185 -19.52 -5.92 -21.52
C GLU A 185 -18.58 -5.06 -22.39
N GLY A 186 -17.36 -5.55 -22.66
CA GLY A 186 -16.34 -4.82 -23.41
C GLY A 186 -15.67 -3.66 -22.66
N LYS A 187 -16.06 -3.42 -21.40
CA LYS A 187 -15.48 -2.42 -20.50
C LYS A 187 -14.63 -3.07 -19.41
N VAL A 188 -13.85 -2.25 -18.73
CA VAL A 188 -13.09 -2.66 -17.55
C VAL A 188 -13.84 -2.23 -16.30
N VAL A 189 -13.96 -3.14 -15.35
CA VAL A 189 -14.63 -2.93 -14.06
C VAL A 189 -13.57 -3.01 -12.95
N PRO A 190 -13.50 -2.04 -12.03
CA PRO A 190 -12.62 -2.10 -10.88
C PRO A 190 -13.03 -3.28 -10.00
N ALA A 191 -12.05 -4.05 -9.56
CA ALA A 191 -12.27 -5.24 -8.75
C ALA A 191 -11.28 -5.30 -7.60
N VAL A 192 -11.61 -6.08 -6.59
CA VAL A 192 -10.69 -6.50 -5.54
C VAL A 192 -10.47 -7.99 -5.64
N GLN A 193 -9.22 -8.42 -5.51
CA GLN A 193 -8.88 -9.80 -5.19
C GLN A 193 -9.03 -9.98 -3.68
N VAL A 194 -9.95 -10.86 -3.29
CA VAL A 194 -10.12 -11.30 -1.91
C VAL A 194 -9.08 -12.37 -1.61
N MET A 195 -8.34 -12.19 -0.52
CA MET A 195 -7.37 -13.13 0.01
C MET A 195 -7.70 -13.44 1.47
N LEU A 196 -7.65 -14.70 1.88
CA LEU A 196 -8.04 -15.10 3.25
C LEU A 196 -7.01 -16.01 3.90
N GLY A 197 -6.98 -15.98 5.23
CA GLY A 197 -6.22 -16.93 6.05
C GLY A 197 -4.72 -16.64 6.15
N GLY A 198 -4.27 -15.42 5.85
CA GLY A 198 -2.89 -14.99 6.14
C GLY A 198 -2.75 -14.46 7.56
N GLY A 199 -1.54 -14.05 7.94
CA GLY A 199 -1.26 -13.43 9.25
C GLY A 199 -0.19 -14.16 10.05
N THR A 200 -0.07 -13.82 11.33
CA THR A 200 0.86 -14.47 12.26
C THR A 200 0.14 -15.60 12.99
N VAL A 201 0.65 -16.83 12.88
CA VAL A 201 0.02 -18.02 13.50
C VAL A 201 0.63 -18.38 14.87
N GLY A 202 1.59 -17.58 15.34
CA GLY A 202 2.25 -17.73 16.65
C GLY A 202 3.64 -18.38 16.55
N ASN A 203 4.40 -18.37 17.65
CA ASN A 203 5.74 -18.98 17.75
C ASN A 203 6.76 -18.56 16.68
N GLY A 204 6.60 -17.37 16.10
CA GLY A 204 7.46 -16.87 15.01
C GLY A 204 7.07 -17.38 13.62
N GLU A 205 5.97 -18.11 13.50
CA GLU A 205 5.43 -18.57 12.21
C GLU A 205 4.44 -17.55 11.63
N GLY A 206 4.55 -17.34 10.32
CA GLY A 206 3.64 -16.53 9.52
C GLY A 206 3.03 -17.34 8.39
N ARG A 207 1.85 -16.93 7.94
CA ARG A 207 1.11 -17.56 6.86
C ARG A 207 0.73 -16.53 5.81
N VAL A 208 0.91 -16.89 4.54
CA VAL A 208 0.47 -16.08 3.41
C VAL A 208 -0.98 -16.42 3.10
N ALA A 209 -1.83 -15.40 2.98
CA ALA A 209 -3.24 -15.55 2.62
C ALA A 209 -3.40 -16.20 1.24
N GLU A 210 -4.43 -17.01 1.07
CA GLU A 210 -4.73 -17.63 -0.21
C GLU A 210 -5.63 -16.72 -1.05
N ARG A 211 -5.36 -16.62 -2.36
CA ARG A 211 -6.26 -15.96 -3.31
C ARG A 211 -7.56 -16.74 -3.46
N VAL A 212 -8.67 -16.21 -2.96
CA VAL A 212 -9.99 -16.87 -2.98
C VAL A 212 -10.74 -16.54 -4.25
N ILE A 213 -11.10 -15.26 -4.46
CA ILE A 213 -11.93 -14.84 -5.59
C ILE A 213 -11.74 -13.36 -5.92
N LYS A 214 -12.07 -12.94 -7.14
CA LYS A 214 -12.19 -11.53 -7.52
C LYS A 214 -13.64 -11.10 -7.53
N VAL A 215 -13.94 -9.92 -7.00
CA VAL A 215 -15.27 -9.30 -7.06
C VAL A 215 -15.15 -7.84 -7.49
N PRO A 216 -16.17 -7.24 -8.11
CA PRO A 216 -16.25 -5.79 -8.31
C PRO A 216 -15.96 -5.03 -7.01
N SER A 217 -15.18 -3.94 -7.06
CA SER A 217 -14.69 -3.26 -5.84
C SER A 217 -15.83 -2.73 -4.98
N LYS A 218 -16.94 -2.27 -5.60
CA LYS A 218 -18.15 -1.84 -4.89
C LYS A 218 -18.84 -2.94 -4.08
N ARG A 219 -18.57 -4.22 -4.37
CA ARG A 219 -19.12 -5.38 -3.63
C ARG A 219 -18.24 -5.83 -2.47
N ALA A 220 -17.11 -5.17 -2.21
CA ALA A 220 -16.22 -5.51 -1.10
C ALA A 220 -16.90 -5.42 0.27
N THR A 221 -17.84 -4.48 0.46
CA THR A 221 -18.67 -4.39 1.68
C THR A 221 -19.48 -5.67 1.88
N SER A 222 -20.13 -6.16 0.82
CA SER A 222 -20.87 -7.42 0.84
C SER A 222 -19.95 -8.63 1.10
N VAL A 223 -18.72 -8.64 0.56
CA VAL A 223 -17.73 -9.68 0.90
C VAL A 223 -17.48 -9.71 2.40
N LEU A 224 -17.25 -8.54 3.01
CA LEU A 224 -17.02 -8.43 4.44
C LEU A 224 -18.23 -8.94 5.24
N HIS A 225 -19.46 -8.53 4.88
CA HIS A 225 -20.68 -9.06 5.51
C HIS A 225 -20.78 -10.58 5.43
N TYR A 226 -20.50 -11.16 4.25
CA TYR A 226 -20.59 -12.62 4.07
C TYR A 226 -19.57 -13.35 4.94
N ILE A 227 -18.30 -12.89 4.96
CA ILE A 227 -17.24 -13.52 5.76
C ILE A 227 -17.54 -13.43 7.26
N LEU A 228 -17.87 -12.22 7.76
CA LEU A 228 -18.06 -12.01 9.20
C LEU A 228 -19.32 -12.70 9.72
N ASN A 229 -20.42 -12.67 8.96
CA ASN A 229 -21.64 -13.39 9.36
C ASN A 229 -21.45 -14.91 9.30
N ASP A 230 -20.73 -15.43 8.28
CA ASP A 230 -20.43 -16.85 8.20
C ASP A 230 -19.55 -17.31 9.36
N PHE A 231 -18.51 -16.54 9.71
CA PHE A 231 -17.67 -16.81 10.87
C PHE A 231 -18.48 -16.77 12.18
N LYS A 232 -19.23 -15.70 12.42
CA LYS A 232 -20.07 -15.53 13.62
C LYS A 232 -21.13 -16.62 13.79
N ALA A 233 -21.68 -17.14 12.69
CA ALA A 233 -22.73 -18.16 12.73
C ALA A 233 -22.19 -19.59 12.89
N ASN A 234 -20.94 -19.84 12.52
CA ASN A 234 -20.41 -21.19 12.38
C ASN A 234 -19.10 -21.44 13.13
N ASN A 235 -18.57 -20.45 13.86
CA ASN A 235 -17.38 -20.63 14.67
C ASN A 235 -17.67 -21.52 15.88
N GLU A 236 -16.66 -22.28 16.28
CA GLU A 236 -16.66 -23.04 17.52
C GLU A 236 -16.21 -22.15 18.69
N VAL A 237 -16.43 -22.61 19.92
CA VAL A 237 -16.06 -21.85 21.12
C VAL A 237 -14.55 -21.63 21.15
N GLU A 238 -14.12 -20.37 21.28
CA GLU A 238 -12.71 -19.96 21.29
C GLU A 238 -11.94 -20.28 19.99
N GLU A 239 -12.65 -20.55 18.89
CA GLU A 239 -12.03 -20.79 17.57
C GLU A 239 -11.49 -19.48 16.97
N THR A 240 -10.21 -19.46 16.60
CA THR A 240 -9.62 -18.33 15.88
C THR A 240 -10.04 -18.33 14.40
N PHE A 241 -9.92 -17.19 13.73
CA PHE A 241 -10.23 -17.13 12.29
C PHE A 241 -9.34 -18.06 11.45
N HIS A 242 -8.07 -18.25 11.82
CA HIS A 242 -7.19 -19.22 11.12
C HIS A 242 -7.70 -20.65 11.28
N GLN A 243 -8.10 -21.05 12.49
CA GLN A 243 -8.64 -22.39 12.74
C GLN A 243 -9.94 -22.61 11.97
N TYR A 244 -10.82 -21.60 11.97
CA TYR A 244 -12.05 -21.61 11.18
C TYR A 244 -11.77 -21.75 9.68
N TYR A 245 -10.83 -20.96 9.17
CA TYR A 245 -10.44 -21.02 7.77
C TYR A 245 -9.85 -22.39 7.39
N ASP A 246 -9.01 -22.98 8.24
CA ASP A 246 -8.41 -24.30 8.03
C ASP A 246 -9.47 -25.41 8.04
N ARG A 247 -10.46 -25.32 8.93
CA ARG A 247 -11.54 -26.30 9.05
C ARG A 247 -12.51 -26.25 7.87
N LYS A 248 -12.88 -25.05 7.42
CA LYS A 248 -13.81 -24.85 6.30
C LYS A 248 -13.13 -25.02 4.94
N GLY A 249 -11.87 -24.63 4.85
CA GLY A 249 -11.07 -24.64 3.63
C GLY A 249 -11.46 -23.57 2.62
N LYS A 250 -10.55 -23.31 1.68
CA LYS A 250 -10.69 -22.30 0.64
C LYS A 250 -11.96 -22.43 -0.22
N ASP A 251 -12.37 -23.65 -0.58
CA ASP A 251 -13.53 -23.87 -1.45
C ASP A 251 -14.82 -23.39 -0.80
N HIS A 252 -14.99 -23.56 0.52
CA HIS A 252 -16.14 -23.03 1.26
C HIS A 252 -16.29 -21.52 1.03
N PHE A 253 -15.22 -20.75 1.26
CA PHE A 253 -15.24 -19.30 1.05
C PHE A 253 -15.39 -18.92 -0.42
N TYR A 254 -14.80 -19.69 -1.33
CA TYR A 254 -15.00 -19.48 -2.77
C TYR A 254 -16.48 -19.62 -3.14
N GLN A 255 -17.17 -20.68 -2.72
CA GLN A 255 -18.60 -20.86 -3.00
C GLN A 255 -19.46 -19.80 -2.31
N LEU A 256 -19.13 -19.44 -1.06
CA LEU A 256 -19.80 -18.38 -0.30
C LEU A 256 -19.78 -17.04 -1.05
N LEU A 257 -18.63 -16.68 -1.62
CA LEU A 257 -18.42 -15.39 -2.28
C LEU A 257 -18.71 -15.40 -3.79
N LYS A 258 -18.82 -16.58 -4.41
CA LYS A 258 -19.06 -16.75 -5.85
C LYS A 258 -20.22 -15.93 -6.41
N PRO A 259 -21.38 -15.80 -5.72
CA PRO A 259 -22.47 -14.97 -6.23
C PRO A 259 -22.10 -13.49 -6.41
N LEU A 260 -21.17 -12.97 -5.59
CA LEU A 260 -20.72 -11.58 -5.68
C LEU A 260 -19.80 -11.33 -6.89
N ALA A 261 -19.22 -12.39 -7.46
CA ALA A 261 -18.37 -12.31 -8.64
C ALA A 261 -19.16 -12.35 -9.97
N ASP A 262 -20.49 -12.49 -9.93
CA ASP A 262 -21.33 -12.46 -11.13
C ASP A 262 -21.28 -11.09 -11.82
N LEU A 263 -20.88 -11.06 -13.09
CA LEU A 263 -20.74 -9.84 -13.88
C LEU A 263 -21.96 -9.59 -14.78
N THR A 264 -22.98 -10.44 -14.75
CA THR A 264 -24.20 -10.31 -15.57
C THR A 264 -25.22 -9.32 -15.00
N ASN A 265 -25.05 -8.93 -13.75
CA ASN A 265 -25.95 -8.05 -12.99
C ASN A 265 -25.26 -6.76 -12.51
N LEU A 266 -24.22 -6.32 -13.23
CA LEU A 266 -23.46 -5.12 -12.87
C LEU A 266 -24.33 -3.87 -12.92
N LYS A 267 -24.18 -3.02 -11.90
CA LYS A 267 -24.78 -1.69 -11.86
C LYS A 267 -23.83 -0.63 -12.42
N THR A 268 -24.37 0.52 -12.81
CA THR A 268 -23.58 1.60 -13.43
C THR A 268 -22.48 2.12 -12.49
N GLU A 269 -22.76 2.23 -11.19
CA GLU A 269 -21.81 2.65 -10.17
C GLU A 269 -20.64 1.68 -9.98
N GLU A 270 -20.77 0.42 -10.42
CA GLU A 270 -19.71 -0.59 -10.30
C GLU A 270 -18.62 -0.41 -11.36
N PHE A 271 -18.84 0.43 -12.36
CA PHE A 271 -17.80 0.84 -13.33
C PHE A 271 -16.96 2.01 -12.84
N VAL A 272 -17.23 2.53 -11.64
CA VAL A 272 -16.49 3.62 -10.99
C VAL A 272 -15.82 3.04 -9.75
N ASP A 273 -14.55 3.38 -9.52
CA ASP A 273 -13.85 2.88 -8.33
C ASP A 273 -14.29 3.64 -7.05
N TRP A 274 -13.81 3.22 -5.88
CA TRP A 274 -13.96 4.01 -4.66
C TRP A 274 -13.17 5.33 -4.76
N GLY A 275 -13.72 6.43 -4.26
CA GLY A 275 -13.05 7.75 -4.25
C GLY A 275 -12.97 8.47 -5.61
N HIS A 276 -13.56 7.91 -6.67
CA HIS A 276 -13.55 8.48 -8.03
C HIS A 276 -14.96 8.74 -8.54
N GLU A 277 -15.10 9.64 -9.52
CA GLU A 277 -16.37 9.92 -10.24
C GLU A 277 -16.35 9.42 -11.69
N GLU A 278 -15.15 9.20 -12.24
CA GLU A 278 -14.96 8.81 -13.63
C GLU A 278 -15.09 7.30 -13.84
N THR A 279 -15.46 6.91 -15.06
CA THR A 279 -15.46 5.49 -15.45
C THR A 279 -14.05 4.93 -15.37
N PHE A 280 -13.91 3.78 -14.72
CA PHE A 280 -12.65 3.11 -14.49
C PHE A 280 -11.94 2.76 -15.81
N VAL A 281 -10.67 3.17 -15.88
CA VAL A 281 -9.74 2.77 -16.92
C VAL A 281 -8.49 2.26 -16.23
N THR A 282 -8.01 1.08 -16.60
CA THR A 282 -6.74 0.58 -16.08
C THR A 282 -5.60 1.41 -16.68
N ALA A 283 -5.01 2.27 -15.85
CA ALA A 283 -3.82 3.03 -16.18
C ALA A 283 -2.74 2.71 -15.12
N ILE A 284 -2.00 1.63 -15.34
CA ILE A 284 -0.80 1.34 -14.53
C ILE A 284 0.33 2.17 -15.12
N GLY A 285 0.74 3.19 -14.38
CA GLY A 285 1.86 4.06 -14.74
C GLY A 285 3.21 3.34 -14.67
N VAL A 286 4.25 4.07 -15.04
CA VAL A 286 5.65 3.64 -14.88
C VAL A 286 6.24 4.44 -13.71
N GLY A 287 6.81 3.77 -12.71
CA GLY A 287 7.38 4.43 -11.53
C GLY A 287 7.35 3.53 -10.30
N GLU A 288 7.77 4.07 -9.15
CA GLU A 288 7.82 3.34 -7.88
C GLU A 288 6.52 3.42 -7.06
N CYS A 289 6.36 2.52 -6.06
CA CYS A 289 5.24 2.51 -5.11
C CYS A 289 5.37 3.72 -4.18
N ALA A 290 4.56 4.78 -4.36
CA ALA A 290 4.30 5.91 -3.46
C ALA A 290 5.49 6.49 -2.62
N GLY A 291 6.73 6.25 -3.03
CA GLY A 291 7.94 6.78 -2.41
C GLY A 291 8.18 8.22 -2.84
N VAL A 292 9.20 8.85 -2.26
CA VAL A 292 9.74 10.14 -2.75
C VAL A 292 9.80 10.06 -4.27
N VAL A 293 9.31 11.09 -4.96
CA VAL A 293 9.43 11.20 -6.42
C VAL A 293 10.91 11.13 -6.75
N ILE A 294 11.39 9.92 -6.99
CA ILE A 294 12.73 9.72 -7.52
C ILE A 294 12.63 10.31 -8.91
N ASP A 295 13.57 11.21 -9.22
CA ASP A 295 13.71 11.73 -10.56
C ASP A 295 13.98 10.53 -11.49
N LEU A 296 12.92 10.11 -12.18
CA LEU A 296 12.95 8.92 -13.02
C LEU A 296 13.86 9.16 -14.24
N VAL A 297 14.00 10.41 -14.68
CA VAL A 297 14.96 10.79 -15.73
C VAL A 297 16.37 10.59 -15.21
N ALA A 298 16.71 11.14 -14.04
CA ALA A 298 18.03 10.97 -13.43
C ALA A 298 18.35 9.50 -13.13
N THR A 299 17.36 8.74 -12.66
CA THR A 299 17.52 7.30 -12.37
C THR A 299 17.80 6.49 -13.64
N LEU A 300 17.05 6.75 -14.71
CA LEU A 300 17.26 6.06 -15.99
C LEU A 300 18.60 6.43 -16.64
N LEU A 301 19.07 7.66 -16.46
CA LEU A 301 20.41 8.06 -16.88
C LEU A 301 21.49 7.31 -16.08
N LEU A 302 21.34 7.20 -14.76
CA LEU A 302 22.26 6.43 -13.91
C LEU A 302 22.25 4.94 -14.28
N GLU A 303 21.08 4.36 -14.54
CA GLU A 303 20.97 3.00 -15.04
C GLU A 303 21.62 2.82 -16.43
N ALA A 304 21.50 3.82 -17.32
CA ALA A 304 22.13 3.78 -18.63
C ALA A 304 23.66 3.78 -18.51
N ASP A 305 24.22 4.64 -17.64
CA ASP A 305 25.65 4.70 -17.34
C ASP A 305 26.16 3.37 -16.76
N GLU A 306 25.44 2.79 -15.80
CA GLU A 306 25.80 1.51 -15.18
C GLU A 306 25.80 0.38 -16.22
N LYS A 307 24.76 0.29 -17.06
CA LYS A 307 24.68 -0.69 -18.15
C LYS A 307 25.80 -0.47 -19.17
N PHE A 308 26.16 0.77 -19.49
CA PHE A 308 27.26 1.06 -20.40
C PHE A 308 28.62 0.68 -19.81
N ALA A 309 28.82 0.86 -18.50
CA ALA A 309 30.00 0.35 -17.79
C ALA A 309 30.07 -1.18 -17.84
N TRP A 310 28.95 -1.89 -17.67
CA TRP A 310 28.90 -3.35 -17.85
C TRP A 310 29.20 -3.75 -19.29
N ALA A 311 28.70 -3.02 -20.30
CA ALA A 311 29.02 -3.26 -21.70
C ALA A 311 30.53 -3.14 -21.96
N THR A 312 31.16 -2.11 -21.38
CA THR A 312 32.61 -1.87 -21.44
C THR A 312 33.39 -3.05 -20.83
N ALA A 313 33.00 -3.48 -19.63
CA ALA A 313 33.64 -4.59 -18.94
C ALA A 313 33.51 -5.91 -19.72
N SER A 314 32.32 -6.21 -20.23
CA SER A 314 32.06 -7.41 -21.04
C SER A 314 32.86 -7.39 -22.34
N LEU A 315 32.97 -6.23 -23.00
CA LEU A 315 33.77 -6.09 -24.22
C LEU A 315 35.26 -6.34 -23.95
N ASN A 316 35.80 -5.79 -22.86
CA ASN A 316 37.19 -6.00 -22.45
C ASN A 316 37.49 -7.47 -22.08
N ASN A 317 36.49 -8.20 -21.58
CA ASN A 317 36.60 -9.61 -21.23
C ASN A 317 36.33 -10.57 -22.40
N GLY A 318 36.04 -10.05 -23.61
CA GLY A 318 35.70 -10.86 -24.77
C GLY A 318 34.30 -11.51 -24.72
N ALA A 319 33.46 -11.11 -23.75
CA ALA A 319 32.09 -11.56 -23.62
C ALA A 319 31.17 -10.78 -24.57
N ASN A 320 31.31 -11.06 -25.88
CA ASN A 320 30.69 -10.27 -26.94
C ASN A 320 29.15 -10.20 -26.84
N ALA A 321 28.49 -11.32 -26.53
CA ALA A 321 27.03 -11.37 -26.39
C ALA A 321 26.54 -10.46 -25.25
N ASP A 322 27.21 -10.51 -24.09
CA ASP A 322 26.88 -9.67 -22.94
C ASP A 322 27.16 -8.20 -23.23
N ALA A 323 28.29 -7.90 -23.90
CA ALA A 323 28.62 -6.53 -24.31
C ALA A 323 27.53 -5.94 -25.21
N ILE A 324 27.05 -6.71 -26.20
CA ILE A 324 25.97 -6.30 -27.11
C ILE A 324 24.66 -6.08 -26.33
N TYR A 325 24.29 -7.00 -25.44
CA TYR A 325 23.07 -6.88 -24.64
C TYR A 325 23.08 -5.65 -23.71
N HIS A 326 24.20 -5.43 -23.01
CA HIS A 326 24.34 -4.27 -22.13
C HIS A 326 24.36 -2.96 -22.90
N THR A 327 24.99 -2.92 -24.08
CA THR A 327 24.95 -1.77 -25.01
C THR A 327 23.52 -1.44 -25.42
N TYR A 328 22.75 -2.46 -25.85
CA TYR A 328 21.33 -2.33 -26.15
C TYR A 328 20.54 -1.77 -24.96
N ALA A 329 20.75 -2.32 -23.76
CA ALA A 329 20.02 -1.93 -22.56
C ALA A 329 20.34 -0.49 -22.13
N ALA A 330 21.59 -0.05 -22.31
CA ALA A 330 22.02 1.33 -22.04
C ALA A 330 21.28 2.32 -22.95
N MET A 331 21.30 2.10 -24.27
CA MET A 331 20.62 2.98 -25.23
C MET A 331 19.11 3.05 -25.00
N VAL A 332 18.45 1.93 -24.71
CA VAL A 332 17.00 1.92 -24.41
C VAL A 332 16.68 2.68 -23.13
N SER A 333 17.54 2.58 -22.10
CA SER A 333 17.35 3.30 -20.83
C SER A 333 17.54 4.81 -21.03
N ALA A 334 18.57 5.22 -21.78
CA ALA A 334 18.80 6.61 -22.15
C ALA A 334 17.64 7.18 -23.00
N ALA A 335 17.18 6.45 -24.02
CA ALA A 335 16.03 6.85 -24.84
C ALA A 335 14.76 7.03 -24.00
N LYS A 336 14.51 6.13 -23.05
CA LYS A 336 13.37 6.24 -22.13
C LYS A 336 13.47 7.50 -21.24
N SER A 337 14.66 7.83 -20.76
CA SER A 337 14.87 9.04 -19.95
C SER A 337 14.49 10.31 -20.74
N LEU A 338 14.92 10.39 -22.00
CA LEU A 338 14.63 11.52 -22.89
C LEU A 338 13.14 11.61 -23.23
N LEU A 339 12.46 10.48 -23.44
CA LEU A 339 11.02 10.48 -23.68
C LEU A 339 10.22 11.00 -22.48
N LEU A 340 10.63 10.59 -21.27
CA LEU A 340 9.99 11.05 -20.03
C LEU A 340 10.17 12.55 -19.81
N ASP A 341 11.32 13.13 -20.17
CA ASP A 341 11.56 14.58 -20.14
C ASP A 341 10.55 15.34 -21.03
N LYS A 342 10.13 14.74 -22.16
CA LYS A 342 9.05 15.26 -23.02
C LYS A 342 7.63 14.88 -22.56
N GLY A 343 7.47 14.23 -21.41
CA GLY A 343 6.19 13.76 -20.90
C GLY A 343 5.60 12.55 -21.67
N VAL A 344 6.41 11.89 -22.51
CA VAL A 344 6.00 10.71 -23.29
C VAL A 344 6.27 9.45 -22.47
N ASN A 345 5.19 8.75 -22.11
CA ASN A 345 5.26 7.54 -21.28
C ASN A 345 5.14 6.27 -22.12
N SER A 346 6.05 5.32 -21.93
CA SER A 346 5.96 3.98 -22.50
C SER A 346 6.47 2.92 -21.54
N SER A 347 5.65 1.90 -21.30
CA SER A 347 5.91 0.83 -20.33
C SER A 347 6.62 -0.39 -20.93
N THR A 348 6.86 -0.42 -22.25
CA THR A 348 7.51 -1.54 -22.95
C THR A 348 8.73 -1.06 -23.71
N GLN A 349 9.75 -1.91 -23.86
CA GLN A 349 10.97 -1.56 -24.62
C GLN A 349 10.66 -1.24 -26.09
N VAL A 350 9.78 -2.02 -26.72
CA VAL A 350 9.34 -1.78 -28.10
C VAL A 350 8.64 -0.42 -28.23
N GLY A 351 7.81 -0.07 -27.24
CA GLY A 351 7.17 1.23 -27.20
C GLY A 351 8.17 2.37 -27.03
N VAL A 352 9.17 2.24 -26.15
CA VAL A 352 10.25 3.23 -25.99
C VAL A 352 10.99 3.45 -27.31
N ILE A 353 11.39 2.37 -27.98
CA ILE A 353 12.12 2.43 -29.26
C ILE A 353 11.29 3.18 -30.31
N LYS A 354 10.01 2.81 -30.46
CA LYS A 354 9.10 3.43 -31.42
C LYS A 354 8.83 4.90 -31.11
N GLU A 355 8.56 5.23 -29.84
CA GLU A 355 8.27 6.61 -29.47
C GLU A 355 9.51 7.50 -29.57
N PHE A 356 10.71 6.97 -29.36
CA PHE A 356 11.94 7.72 -29.59
C PHE A 356 12.09 8.11 -31.06
N ASP A 357 11.79 7.20 -31.99
CA ASP A 357 11.73 7.54 -33.42
C ASP A 357 10.72 8.65 -33.69
N ASN A 358 9.50 8.55 -33.15
CA ASN A 358 8.44 9.52 -33.40
C ASN A 358 8.76 10.92 -32.84
N HIS A 359 9.39 10.98 -31.67
CA HIS A 359 9.54 12.22 -30.89
C HIS A 359 10.93 12.84 -30.93
N TYR A 360 11.95 12.12 -31.43
CA TYR A 360 13.32 12.64 -31.53
C TYR A 360 13.91 12.51 -32.93
N VAL A 361 13.79 11.35 -33.58
CA VAL A 361 14.38 11.16 -34.92
C VAL A 361 13.55 11.85 -35.99
N ALA A 362 12.22 11.63 -35.99
CA ALA A 362 11.31 12.21 -36.97
C ALA A 362 11.17 13.73 -36.85
N THR A 363 11.39 14.30 -35.66
CA THR A 363 11.41 15.74 -35.42
C THR A 363 12.76 16.38 -35.81
N GLY A 364 13.80 15.58 -36.03
CA GLY A 364 15.16 16.04 -36.30
C GLY A 364 15.91 16.52 -35.04
N ASP A 365 15.36 16.28 -33.85
CA ASP A 365 16.03 16.61 -32.58
C ASP A 365 17.25 15.70 -32.33
N PHE A 366 17.27 14.52 -32.94
CA PHE A 366 18.39 13.59 -32.88
C PHE A 366 18.68 13.00 -34.26
N ASP A 367 19.81 13.36 -34.86
CA ASP A 367 20.25 12.83 -36.15
C ASP A 367 21.12 11.59 -35.96
N LEU A 368 20.53 10.43 -36.19
CA LEU A 368 21.21 9.13 -36.15
C LEU A 368 21.63 8.63 -37.55
N GLY A 369 21.29 9.35 -38.63
CA GLY A 369 21.44 8.89 -40.01
C GLY A 369 20.57 7.67 -40.40
N GLN A 370 19.85 7.07 -39.45
CA GLN A 370 18.89 5.97 -39.61
C GLN A 370 17.83 6.05 -38.50
N SER A 371 16.82 5.18 -38.51
CA SER A 371 15.88 5.10 -37.39
C SER A 371 16.56 4.53 -36.14
N PHE A 372 16.15 4.99 -34.97
CA PHE A 372 16.56 4.42 -33.70
C PHE A 372 16.13 2.95 -33.60
N SER A 373 14.96 2.60 -34.13
CA SER A 373 14.53 1.20 -34.27
C SER A 373 15.52 0.35 -35.06
N ASP A 374 15.98 0.83 -36.21
CA ASP A 374 16.94 0.10 -37.04
C ASP A 374 18.29 -0.03 -36.35
N LEU A 375 18.74 1.03 -35.68
CA LEU A 375 19.97 1.03 -34.89
C LEU A 375 19.90 -0.03 -33.80
N ILE A 376 18.87 0.04 -32.95
CA ILE A 376 18.72 -0.81 -31.77
C ILE A 376 18.47 -2.29 -32.12
N LEU A 377 17.70 -2.56 -33.16
CA LEU A 377 17.35 -3.93 -33.55
C LEU A 377 18.45 -4.63 -34.37
N GLN A 378 19.61 -4.00 -34.58
CA GLN A 378 20.79 -4.67 -35.13
C GLN A 378 21.19 -5.91 -34.33
N ILE A 379 20.93 -5.92 -33.02
CA ILE A 379 21.16 -7.07 -32.12
C ILE A 379 20.46 -8.36 -32.59
N ASN A 380 19.31 -8.23 -33.25
CA ASN A 380 18.54 -9.38 -33.75
C ASN A 380 18.90 -9.75 -35.20
N LYS A 381 19.73 -8.93 -35.86
CA LYS A 381 20.09 -9.06 -37.28
C LYS A 381 21.54 -9.54 -37.48
N ASN A 382 22.36 -9.54 -36.44
CA ASN A 382 23.79 -9.86 -36.50
C ASN A 382 24.15 -10.96 -35.49
N GLU A 383 25.09 -11.83 -35.86
CA GLU A 383 25.69 -12.76 -34.90
C GLU A 383 26.57 -12.00 -33.89
N PRO A 384 26.68 -12.49 -32.64
CA PRO A 384 27.43 -11.84 -31.56
C PRO A 384 28.96 -12.02 -31.72
N SER A 385 29.48 -11.53 -32.84
CA SER A 385 30.91 -11.50 -33.15
C SER A 385 31.59 -10.32 -32.44
N GLU A 386 32.91 -10.43 -32.23
CA GLU A 386 33.72 -9.34 -31.65
C GLU A 386 33.65 -8.06 -32.51
N ALA A 387 33.65 -8.22 -33.83
CA ALA A 387 33.55 -7.10 -34.77
C ALA A 387 32.22 -6.35 -34.60
N PHE A 388 31.11 -7.10 -34.51
CA PHE A 388 29.80 -6.50 -34.28
C PHE A 388 29.69 -5.88 -32.89
N ALA A 389 30.17 -6.57 -31.84
CA ALA A 389 30.15 -6.05 -30.48
C ALA A 389 30.88 -4.70 -30.37
N LYS A 390 32.06 -4.57 -30.97
CA LYS A 390 32.83 -3.31 -31.02
C LYS A 390 32.12 -2.22 -31.82
N ALA A 391 31.57 -2.56 -32.99
CA ALA A 391 30.87 -1.60 -33.84
C ALA A 391 29.57 -1.10 -33.18
N TYR A 392 28.81 -1.99 -32.56
CA TYR A 392 27.56 -1.68 -31.89
C TYR A 392 27.80 -0.89 -30.59
N TYR A 393 28.82 -1.26 -29.80
CA TYR A 393 29.25 -0.49 -28.63
C TYR A 393 29.62 0.96 -28.98
N ALA A 394 30.29 1.18 -30.12
CA ALA A 394 30.68 2.52 -30.56
C ALA A 394 29.52 3.39 -31.05
N GLN A 395 28.32 2.81 -31.26
CA GLN A 395 27.11 3.54 -31.65
C GLN A 395 26.28 4.00 -30.44
N ALA A 396 26.51 3.41 -29.27
CA ALA A 396 25.92 3.80 -28.00
C ALA A 396 26.75 4.92 -27.34
#